data_AF-A0A2V6FRG1-F1
#
_entry.id   AF-A0A2V6FRG1-F1
#
_cell.length_a   1.000
_cell.length_b   1.000
_cell.length_c   1.000
_cell.angle_alpha   90.00
_cell.angle_beta   90.00
_cell.angle_gamma   90.00
#
_symmetry.space_group_name_H-M   'P 1'
#
loop_
_entity.id
_entity.type
_entity.pdbx_description
1 polymer ?
#
loop_
_entity_poly.entity_id
_entity_poly.type
_entity_poly.pdbx_seq_one_letter_code
_entity_poly.pdbx_strand_id
1 'polypeptide(L)'
;MLSRPPTAVSLRRLGPTARAVWFDPTKWSNGVPASSKDGYINNGVTANISSTGAATCNLTLGYNAVDSGTLSVNGGSLAVTNEVEVGAYGKGKLSITNGATVTAGLLTIAALHGNSDSVGTVTVDGATFTINTRADVGGDNGTPGGIGLLNITNGGSVTASNLHVYTSGTLTGNGTVSTTNGTTVDGTLSPNWTLTISGDLTFANIAATMQCSVTPANLGSVDAEVSGQRRSTGACR
;
A
#
# COMPACT_ATOMS: atom_id res chain seq x y z
N MET A 1 -16.97 -24.48 -4.33
CA MET A 1 -15.98 -24.84 -5.36
C MET A 1 -15.25 -23.57 -5.74
N LEU A 2 -14.01 -23.38 -5.25
CA LEU A 2 -13.19 -22.23 -5.64
C LEU A 2 -12.71 -22.51 -7.07
N SER A 3 -13.26 -21.78 -8.04
CA SER A 3 -12.80 -21.84 -9.43
C SER A 3 -11.37 -21.34 -9.47
N ARG A 4 -10.46 -22.19 -9.96
CA ARG A 4 -9.06 -21.84 -10.19
C ARG A 4 -9.02 -20.58 -11.07
N PRO A 5 -8.30 -19.50 -10.68
CA PRO A 5 -8.16 -18.34 -11.55
C PRO A 5 -7.45 -18.75 -12.86
N PRO A 6 -7.68 -18.01 -13.96
CA PRO A 6 -7.07 -18.29 -15.26
C PRO A 6 -5.55 -18.36 -15.13
N THR A 7 -4.90 -19.32 -15.81
CA THR A 7 -3.43 -19.52 -15.93
C THR A 7 -2.52 -18.73 -14.98
N ALA A 8 -2.70 -18.92 -13.67
CA ALA A 8 -1.89 -18.34 -12.61
C ALA A 8 -0.48 -18.93 -12.62
N VAL A 9 0.56 -18.08 -12.53
CA VAL A 9 1.92 -18.55 -12.34
C VAL A 9 2.39 -18.27 -10.92
N SER A 10 2.86 -19.32 -10.24
CA SER A 10 3.29 -19.24 -8.84
C SER A 10 4.79 -19.46 -8.75
N LEU A 11 5.43 -18.70 -7.88
CA LEU A 11 6.85 -18.86 -7.61
C LEU A 11 7.08 -20.22 -6.91
N ARG A 12 8.05 -20.99 -7.41
CA ARG A 12 8.47 -22.26 -6.79
C ARG A 12 9.26 -21.96 -5.51
N ARG A 13 9.22 -22.89 -4.55
CA ARG A 13 9.93 -22.77 -3.26
C ARG A 13 11.42 -22.54 -3.54
N LEU A 14 11.96 -21.39 -3.11
CA LEU A 14 13.35 -21.01 -3.36
C LEU A 14 14.29 -21.74 -2.39
N GLY A 15 15.42 -22.24 -2.89
CA GLY A 15 16.59 -22.56 -2.07
C GLY A 15 17.32 -21.27 -1.64
N PRO A 16 18.19 -21.32 -0.61
CA PRO A 16 18.90 -20.14 -0.12
C PRO A 16 19.96 -19.71 -1.15
N THR A 17 19.85 -18.48 -1.69
CA THR A 17 20.69 -17.76 -2.71
C THR A 17 20.04 -17.61 -4.10
N ALA A 18 20.08 -16.50 -4.85
CA ALA A 18 20.43 -15.09 -4.67
C ALA A 18 19.88 -14.29 -5.90
N ARG A 19 19.61 -12.98 -5.72
CA ARG A 19 19.50 -11.86 -6.70
C ARG A 19 18.67 -12.02 -8.00
N ALA A 20 17.73 -11.07 -8.22
CA ALA A 20 16.86 -10.91 -9.41
C ALA A 20 15.99 -12.12 -9.82
N VAL A 21 15.32 -12.72 -8.83
CA VAL A 21 14.47 -13.93 -8.99
C VAL A 21 13.33 -13.75 -10.02
N TRP A 22 12.87 -12.51 -10.25
CA TRP A 22 11.70 -12.28 -11.11
C TRP A 22 11.92 -12.76 -12.55
N PHE A 23 13.09 -12.47 -13.14
CA PHE A 23 13.36 -12.73 -14.56
C PHE A 23 13.85 -14.15 -14.85
N ASP A 24 14.01 -14.99 -13.83
CA ASP A 24 14.45 -16.37 -14.01
C ASP A 24 13.23 -17.29 -14.23
N PRO A 25 13.02 -17.82 -15.45
CA PRO A 25 11.86 -18.66 -15.75
C PRO A 25 11.85 -19.97 -14.96
N THR A 26 12.99 -20.43 -14.44
CA THR A 26 13.09 -21.67 -13.65
C THR A 26 12.50 -21.49 -12.26
N LYS A 27 12.35 -20.25 -11.78
CA LYS A 27 11.79 -19.94 -10.47
C LYS A 27 10.28 -19.92 -10.48
N TRP A 28 9.66 -19.85 -11.65
CA TRP A 28 8.22 -19.80 -11.80
C TRP A 28 7.65 -21.15 -12.25
N SER A 29 6.47 -21.51 -11.76
CA SER A 29 5.83 -22.78 -12.09
C SER A 29 5.50 -22.93 -13.58
N ASN A 30 5.32 -21.79 -14.28
CA ASN A 30 4.86 -21.71 -15.66
C ASN A 30 5.48 -20.51 -16.42
N GLY A 31 6.78 -20.26 -16.17
CA GLY A 31 7.56 -19.18 -16.77
C GLY A 31 7.38 -17.83 -16.10
N VAL A 32 8.23 -16.85 -16.44
CA VAL A 32 8.19 -15.51 -15.84
C VAL A 32 6.83 -14.84 -16.08
N PRO A 33 6.21 -14.20 -15.07
CA PRO A 33 5.01 -13.38 -15.25
C PRO A 33 5.24 -12.29 -16.30
N ALA A 34 4.17 -11.95 -17.01
CA ALA A 34 4.15 -10.95 -18.06
C ALA A 34 2.79 -10.23 -18.02
N SER A 35 2.60 -9.15 -18.77
CA SER A 35 1.36 -8.35 -18.74
C SER A 35 0.06 -9.13 -19.00
N SER A 36 0.14 -10.35 -19.57
CA SER A 36 -0.99 -11.25 -19.81
C SER A 36 -1.08 -12.44 -18.82
N LYS A 37 -0.23 -12.47 -17.79
CA LYS A 37 -0.12 -13.57 -16.83
C LYS A 37 -0.06 -13.02 -15.42
N ASP A 38 -0.75 -13.68 -14.51
CA ASP A 38 -0.72 -13.30 -13.09
C ASP A 38 0.52 -13.86 -12.40
N GLY A 39 1.08 -13.07 -11.49
CA GLY A 39 2.23 -13.41 -10.66
C GLY A 39 1.82 -13.62 -9.21
N TYR A 40 2.02 -14.83 -8.70
CA TYR A 40 1.72 -15.19 -7.31
C TYR A 40 3.00 -15.48 -6.54
N ILE A 41 3.16 -14.83 -5.39
CA ILE A 41 4.21 -15.12 -4.42
C ILE A 41 3.51 -15.46 -3.10
N ASN A 42 3.29 -16.76 -2.88
CA ASN A 42 2.44 -17.26 -1.78
C ASN A 42 3.13 -18.35 -0.94
N ASN A 43 4.43 -18.54 -1.13
CA ASN A 43 5.20 -19.68 -0.60
C ASN A 43 6.21 -19.28 0.49
N GLY A 44 6.04 -18.08 1.07
CA GLY A 44 6.87 -17.51 2.14
C GLY A 44 8.22 -16.98 1.69
N VAL A 45 8.48 -16.91 0.39
CA VAL A 45 9.78 -16.46 -0.13
C VAL A 45 9.75 -14.98 -0.53
N THR A 46 10.94 -14.44 -0.81
CA THR A 46 11.13 -13.12 -1.37
C THR A 46 11.56 -13.19 -2.84
N ALA A 47 10.77 -12.62 -3.74
CA ALA A 47 11.22 -12.30 -5.10
C ALA A 47 11.87 -10.92 -5.14
N ASN A 48 12.78 -10.71 -6.10
CA ASN A 48 13.48 -9.44 -6.27
C ASN A 48 13.46 -9.00 -7.74
N ILE A 49 13.26 -7.71 -7.95
CA ILE A 49 13.38 -7.01 -9.23
C ILE A 49 14.42 -5.90 -9.04
N SER A 50 15.52 -5.95 -9.80
CA SER A 50 16.60 -4.95 -9.75
C SER A 50 16.99 -4.42 -11.13
N SER A 51 16.13 -4.64 -12.12
CA SER A 51 16.25 -4.14 -13.48
C SER A 51 14.87 -3.76 -13.99
N THR A 52 14.82 -3.01 -15.08
CA THR A 52 13.57 -2.61 -15.71
C THR A 52 12.94 -3.76 -16.50
N GLY A 53 11.67 -3.59 -16.88
CA GLY A 53 10.96 -4.50 -17.78
C GLY A 53 10.18 -5.64 -17.12
N ALA A 54 10.09 -5.70 -15.79
CA ALA A 54 9.18 -6.65 -15.14
C ALA A 54 7.73 -6.24 -15.39
N ALA A 55 6.87 -7.20 -15.71
CA ALA A 55 5.44 -6.97 -15.91
C ALA A 55 4.62 -8.15 -15.40
N THR A 56 3.37 -7.89 -15.01
CA THR A 56 2.38 -8.92 -14.67
C THR A 56 0.96 -8.38 -14.88
N CYS A 57 -0.02 -9.26 -15.09
CA CYS A 57 -1.43 -8.86 -15.17
C CYS A 57 -1.93 -8.47 -13.77
N ASN A 58 -2.01 -9.44 -12.86
CA ASN A 58 -2.19 -9.23 -11.42
C ASN A 58 -0.90 -9.60 -10.67
N LEU A 59 -0.66 -8.96 -9.52
CA LEU A 59 0.35 -9.36 -8.55
C LEU A 59 -0.33 -9.68 -7.22
N THR A 60 -0.15 -10.89 -6.72
CA THR A 60 -0.67 -11.30 -5.41
C THR A 60 0.45 -11.77 -4.49
N LEU A 61 0.52 -11.18 -3.30
CA LEU A 61 1.49 -11.51 -2.25
C LEU A 61 0.76 -12.01 -1.01
N GLY A 62 0.83 -13.31 -0.72
CA GLY A 62 0.14 -13.90 0.43
C GLY A 62 -1.39 -14.00 0.23
N TYR A 63 -1.80 -14.79 -0.77
CA TYR A 63 -3.21 -14.96 -1.13
C TYR A 63 -4.04 -15.61 -0.01
N ASN A 64 -3.78 -16.86 0.39
CA ASN A 64 -4.58 -17.55 1.42
C ASN A 64 -4.09 -17.26 2.86
N ALA A 65 -4.90 -17.61 3.86
CA ALA A 65 -4.62 -17.33 5.28
C ALA A 65 -3.25 -17.82 5.79
N VAL A 66 -2.77 -18.95 5.25
CA VAL A 66 -1.45 -19.52 5.61
C VAL A 66 -0.33 -19.10 4.67
N ASP A 67 -0.68 -18.44 3.56
CA ASP A 67 0.28 -18.03 2.55
C ASP A 67 1.00 -16.77 2.98
N SER A 68 2.25 -16.66 2.56
CA SER A 68 3.01 -15.43 2.69
C SER A 68 3.83 -15.15 1.45
N GLY A 69 4.11 -13.88 1.20
CA GLY A 69 4.83 -13.46 0.01
C GLY A 69 5.55 -12.15 0.21
N THR A 70 6.75 -12.04 -0.35
CA THR A 70 7.47 -10.77 -0.38
C THR A 70 7.98 -10.47 -1.78
N LEU A 71 7.80 -9.24 -2.23
CA LEU A 71 8.42 -8.70 -3.43
C LEU A 71 9.23 -7.45 -3.07
N SER A 72 10.48 -7.43 -3.51
CA SER A 72 11.38 -6.28 -3.41
C SER A 72 11.67 -5.75 -4.81
N VAL A 73 11.29 -4.51 -5.10
CA VAL A 73 11.64 -3.77 -6.31
C VAL A 73 12.67 -2.71 -5.92
N ASN A 74 13.92 -2.93 -6.30
CA ASN A 74 15.06 -2.16 -5.82
C ASN A 74 15.86 -1.62 -7.01
N GLY A 75 15.65 -0.35 -7.37
CA GLY A 75 16.23 0.30 -8.55
C GLY A 75 15.70 -0.19 -9.91
N GLY A 76 14.79 -1.16 -9.93
CA GLY A 76 14.15 -1.68 -11.15
C GLY A 76 12.77 -1.08 -11.45
N SER A 77 12.04 -1.70 -12.37
CA SER A 77 10.66 -1.30 -12.67
C SER A 77 9.71 -2.51 -12.72
N LEU A 78 8.49 -2.32 -12.24
CA LEU A 78 7.40 -3.29 -12.36
C LEU A 78 6.13 -2.61 -12.88
N ALA A 79 5.57 -3.15 -13.96
CA ALA A 79 4.26 -2.76 -14.47
C ALA A 79 3.21 -3.83 -14.17
N VAL A 80 2.21 -3.48 -13.36
CA VAL A 80 1.06 -4.34 -13.07
C VAL A 80 -0.16 -3.77 -13.78
N THR A 81 -0.70 -4.53 -14.74
CA THR A 81 -1.78 -4.01 -15.60
C THR A 81 -3.07 -3.77 -14.82
N ASN A 82 -3.42 -4.70 -13.91
CA ASN A 82 -4.69 -4.69 -13.21
C ASN A 82 -4.48 -4.41 -11.71
N GLU A 83 -4.27 -5.42 -10.88
CA GLU A 83 -4.26 -5.24 -9.43
C GLU A 83 -2.96 -5.70 -8.77
N VAL A 84 -2.50 -4.92 -7.79
CA VAL A 84 -1.53 -5.34 -6.79
C VAL A 84 -2.28 -5.61 -5.49
N GLU A 85 -2.32 -6.87 -5.08
CA GLU A 85 -2.96 -7.33 -3.86
C GLU A 85 -1.91 -7.82 -2.85
N VAL A 86 -1.83 -7.16 -1.70
CA VAL A 86 -0.81 -7.41 -0.68
C VAL A 86 -1.46 -7.89 0.61
N GLY A 87 -1.32 -9.19 0.91
CA GLY A 87 -1.83 -9.81 2.12
C GLY A 87 -3.34 -10.02 2.11
N ALA A 88 -3.90 -10.53 1.01
CA ALA A 88 -5.34 -10.73 0.81
C ALA A 88 -6.02 -11.40 2.02
N TYR A 89 -5.73 -12.69 2.24
CA TYR A 89 -6.08 -13.41 3.48
C TYR A 89 -4.86 -13.68 4.35
N GLY A 90 -3.67 -13.74 3.77
CA GLY A 90 -2.42 -14.07 4.45
C GLY A 90 -1.51 -12.86 4.62
N LYS A 91 -0.20 -13.09 4.50
CA LYS A 91 0.82 -12.06 4.78
C LYS A 91 1.56 -11.63 3.52
N GLY A 92 1.35 -10.39 3.10
CA GLY A 92 2.01 -9.82 1.93
C GLY A 92 2.95 -8.69 2.30
N LYS A 93 4.10 -8.61 1.63
CA LYS A 93 5.02 -7.47 1.73
C LYS A 93 5.53 -7.03 0.37
N LEU A 94 5.31 -5.77 0.02
CA LEU A 94 5.90 -5.10 -1.14
C LEU A 94 6.85 -4.00 -0.66
N SER A 95 8.09 -4.02 -1.13
CA SER A 95 9.06 -2.95 -0.87
C SER A 95 9.54 -2.38 -2.20
N ILE A 96 9.41 -1.06 -2.36
CA ILE A 96 9.79 -0.32 -3.56
C ILE A 96 10.84 0.70 -3.11
N THR A 97 12.09 0.52 -3.53
CA THR A 97 13.23 1.27 -2.98
C THR A 97 14.23 1.72 -4.03
N ASN A 98 15.13 2.62 -3.64
CA ASN A 98 16.31 3.04 -4.42
C ASN A 98 15.96 3.53 -5.84
N GLY A 99 14.98 4.42 -5.95
CA GLY A 99 14.54 4.98 -7.23
C GLY A 99 13.74 4.03 -8.12
N ALA A 100 13.29 2.88 -7.59
CA ALA A 100 12.42 1.98 -8.33
C ALA A 100 11.09 2.65 -8.73
N THR A 101 10.51 2.16 -9.82
CA THR A 101 9.20 2.63 -10.31
C THR A 101 8.22 1.46 -10.43
N VAL A 102 7.10 1.54 -9.73
CA VAL A 102 6.00 0.56 -9.88
C VAL A 102 4.76 1.25 -10.38
N THR A 103 4.07 0.63 -11.33
CA THR A 103 2.74 1.04 -11.77
C THR A 103 1.72 -0.06 -11.52
N ALA A 104 0.51 0.30 -11.13
CA ALA A 104 -0.61 -0.62 -10.92
C ALA A 104 -1.93 0.01 -11.40
N GLY A 105 -2.89 -0.80 -11.82
CA GLY A 105 -4.26 -0.34 -12.02
C GLY A 105 -4.93 0.01 -10.69
N LEU A 106 -4.90 -0.92 -9.74
CA LEU A 106 -5.47 -0.87 -8.39
C LEU A 106 -4.44 -1.38 -7.37
N LEU A 107 -4.47 -0.83 -6.16
CA LEU A 107 -3.73 -1.34 -5.02
C LEU A 107 -4.68 -1.68 -3.88
N THR A 108 -4.62 -2.91 -3.39
CA THR A 108 -5.31 -3.36 -2.19
C THR A 108 -4.31 -3.93 -1.18
N ILE A 109 -4.36 -3.44 0.05
CA ILE A 109 -3.50 -3.87 1.16
C ILE A 109 -4.39 -4.44 2.25
N ALA A 110 -4.26 -5.74 2.53
CA ALA A 110 -5.09 -6.46 3.49
C ALA A 110 -6.59 -6.29 3.23
N ALA A 111 -7.02 -6.66 2.02
CA ALA A 111 -8.35 -6.34 1.48
C ALA A 111 -9.53 -6.96 2.26
N LEU A 112 -9.35 -8.11 2.90
CA LEU A 112 -10.48 -8.95 3.29
C LEU A 112 -10.93 -8.83 4.74
N HIS A 113 -12.26 -8.75 4.86
CA HIS A 113 -13.01 -8.40 6.05
C HIS A 113 -12.96 -9.48 7.13
N GLY A 114 -12.71 -9.07 8.38
CA GLY A 114 -12.93 -9.91 9.56
C GLY A 114 -11.89 -11.01 9.80
N ASN A 115 -10.80 -11.08 9.03
CA ASN A 115 -9.69 -12.01 9.28
C ASN A 115 -8.47 -11.27 9.83
N SER A 116 -8.11 -11.53 11.10
CA SER A 116 -6.93 -10.95 11.74
C SER A 116 -5.60 -11.42 11.15
N ASP A 117 -5.59 -12.49 10.35
CA ASP A 117 -4.38 -13.00 9.71
C ASP A 117 -4.06 -12.30 8.37
N SER A 118 -4.99 -11.52 7.83
CA SER A 118 -4.79 -10.67 6.66
C SER A 118 -3.89 -9.49 7.06
N VAL A 119 -2.64 -9.53 6.63
CA VAL A 119 -1.63 -8.51 6.93
C VAL A 119 -0.90 -8.12 5.65
N GLY A 120 -1.06 -6.87 5.25
CA GLY A 120 -0.43 -6.30 4.07
C GLY A 120 0.50 -5.16 4.45
N THR A 121 1.70 -5.15 3.88
CA THR A 121 2.64 -4.04 4.07
C THR A 121 3.22 -3.60 2.74
N VAL A 122 3.03 -2.33 2.40
CA VAL A 122 3.67 -1.66 1.27
C VAL A 122 4.60 -0.59 1.80
N THR A 123 5.84 -0.59 1.31
CA THR A 123 6.84 0.43 1.63
C THR A 123 7.35 1.06 0.34
N VAL A 124 7.28 2.39 0.26
CA VAL A 124 7.79 3.19 -0.86
C VAL A 124 8.87 4.12 -0.30
N ASP A 125 10.13 3.78 -0.56
CA ASP A 125 11.29 4.39 0.10
C ASP A 125 12.25 5.01 -0.92
N GLY A 126 12.23 6.33 -1.07
CA GLY A 126 12.99 7.04 -2.11
C GLY A 126 12.67 6.53 -3.52
N ALA A 127 11.41 6.18 -3.77
CA ALA A 127 10.94 5.51 -4.97
C ALA A 127 9.53 5.99 -5.38
N THR A 128 9.00 5.50 -6.51
CA THR A 128 7.68 5.93 -7.02
C THR A 128 6.73 4.76 -7.20
N PHE A 129 5.51 4.91 -6.69
CA PHE A 129 4.40 4.00 -6.95
C PHE A 129 3.22 4.78 -7.53
N THR A 130 2.88 4.50 -8.79
CA THR A 130 1.72 5.10 -9.47
C THR A 130 0.58 4.09 -9.57
N ILE A 131 -0.55 4.43 -9.00
CA ILE A 131 -1.79 3.66 -9.07
C ILE A 131 -2.78 4.42 -9.95
N ASN A 132 -3.29 3.79 -11.01
CA ASN A 132 -4.14 4.50 -11.98
C ASN A 132 -5.55 4.78 -11.44
N THR A 133 -6.05 3.94 -10.54
CA THR A 133 -7.40 4.03 -9.99
C THR A 133 -7.36 4.38 -8.50
N ARG A 134 -7.66 3.44 -7.61
CA ARG A 134 -7.72 3.64 -6.16
C ARG A 134 -6.61 2.86 -5.47
N ALA A 135 -6.17 3.36 -4.34
CA ALA A 135 -5.36 2.64 -3.38
C ALA A 135 -6.16 2.46 -2.09
N ASP A 136 -6.27 1.21 -1.63
CA ASP A 136 -7.00 0.83 -0.42
C ASP A 136 -6.05 0.23 0.61
N VAL A 137 -6.07 0.81 1.81
CA VAL A 137 -5.20 0.40 2.92
C VAL A 137 -6.07 -0.13 4.05
N GLY A 138 -5.95 -1.44 4.32
CA GLY A 138 -6.69 -2.12 5.37
C GLY A 138 -8.14 -2.41 5.00
N GLY A 139 -8.45 -2.64 3.73
CA GLY A 139 -9.82 -2.91 3.28
C GLY A 139 -9.97 -2.88 1.78
N ASP A 140 -11.22 -3.01 1.34
CA ASP A 140 -11.64 -2.91 -0.05
C ASP A 140 -13.14 -2.61 -0.13
N ASN A 141 -13.54 -1.92 -1.20
CA ASN A 141 -14.91 -1.67 -1.63
C ASN A 141 -15.85 -1.20 -0.51
N GLY A 142 -15.37 -0.25 0.29
CA GLY A 142 -16.15 0.38 1.35
C GLY A 142 -16.21 -0.42 2.65
N THR A 143 -15.52 -1.56 2.75
CA THR A 143 -15.58 -2.42 3.93
C THR A 143 -14.17 -2.62 4.53
N PRO A 144 -13.97 -2.45 5.86
CA PRO A 144 -12.65 -2.63 6.51
C PRO A 144 -12.16 -4.08 6.55
N GLY A 145 -10.96 -4.30 6.04
CA GLY A 145 -10.31 -5.60 5.88
C GLY A 145 -9.40 -5.99 7.05
N GLY A 146 -8.21 -6.48 6.70
CA GLY A 146 -7.15 -6.83 7.64
C GLY A 146 -6.26 -5.65 8.03
N ILE A 147 -5.07 -5.95 8.57
CA ILE A 147 -4.10 -4.95 9.00
C ILE A 147 -3.29 -4.49 7.78
N GLY A 148 -3.64 -3.31 7.26
CA GLY A 148 -2.97 -2.71 6.11
C GLY A 148 -2.01 -1.61 6.52
N LEU A 149 -0.78 -1.66 6.02
CA LEU A 149 0.22 -0.61 6.22
C LEU A 149 0.73 -0.09 4.88
N LEU A 150 0.60 1.22 4.67
CA LEU A 150 1.28 1.96 3.62
C LEU A 150 2.28 2.94 4.26
N ASN A 151 3.57 2.67 4.05
CA ASN A 151 4.67 3.49 4.57
C ASN A 151 5.42 4.16 3.42
N ILE A 152 5.53 5.49 3.44
CA ILE A 152 6.15 6.26 2.36
C ILE A 152 7.28 7.11 2.95
N THR A 153 8.54 6.81 2.63
CA THR A 153 9.71 7.40 3.30
C THR A 153 10.78 7.90 2.35
N ASN A 154 11.72 8.69 2.88
CA ASN A 154 12.94 9.16 2.21
C ASN A 154 12.67 9.80 0.83
N GLY A 155 11.64 10.64 0.74
CA GLY A 155 11.24 11.29 -0.51
C GLY A 155 10.48 10.40 -1.49
N GLY A 156 10.04 9.21 -1.05
CA GLY A 156 9.15 8.35 -1.81
C GLY A 156 7.82 9.03 -2.14
N SER A 157 7.20 8.61 -3.24
CA SER A 157 5.95 9.18 -3.72
C SER A 157 4.96 8.09 -4.13
N VAL A 158 3.71 8.25 -3.68
CA VAL A 158 2.56 7.46 -4.09
C VAL A 158 1.57 8.38 -4.80
N THR A 159 1.16 8.00 -6.02
CA THR A 159 0.12 8.72 -6.78
C THR A 159 -1.07 7.79 -6.99
N ALA A 160 -2.28 8.26 -6.77
CA ALA A 160 -3.52 7.53 -7.07
C ALA A 160 -4.63 8.49 -7.53
N SER A 161 -5.71 8.00 -8.15
CA SER A 161 -6.91 8.85 -8.29
C SER A 161 -7.54 9.06 -6.92
N ASN A 162 -7.70 7.98 -6.13
CA ASN A 162 -8.21 8.01 -4.76
C ASN A 162 -7.28 7.21 -3.83
N LEU A 163 -7.10 7.67 -2.59
CA LEU A 163 -6.48 6.87 -1.52
C LEU A 163 -7.47 6.75 -0.36
N HIS A 164 -7.78 5.53 0.06
CA HIS A 164 -8.63 5.27 1.20
C HIS A 164 -7.87 4.45 2.24
N VAL A 165 -7.70 5.01 3.43
CA VAL A 165 -7.18 4.32 4.61
C VAL A 165 -8.38 3.91 5.47
N TYR A 166 -8.77 2.64 5.40
CA TYR A 166 -9.86 2.09 6.21
C TYR A 166 -9.48 2.02 7.69
N THR A 167 -10.44 1.71 8.56
CA THR A 167 -10.28 1.70 10.02
C THR A 167 -9.10 0.83 10.51
N SER A 168 -8.82 -0.30 9.87
CA SER A 168 -7.67 -1.18 10.18
C SER A 168 -6.40 -0.84 9.37
N GLY A 169 -6.48 0.17 8.52
CA GLY A 169 -5.39 0.70 7.72
C GLY A 169 -4.55 1.74 8.45
N THR A 170 -3.27 1.81 8.08
CA THR A 170 -2.33 2.83 8.54
C THR A 170 -1.59 3.44 7.36
N LEU A 171 -1.63 4.76 7.26
CA LEU A 171 -0.75 5.57 6.40
C LEU A 171 0.30 6.26 7.27
N THR A 172 1.57 6.09 6.93
CA THR A 172 2.70 6.61 7.71
C THR A 172 3.88 7.00 6.82
N GLY A 173 4.89 7.62 7.44
CA GLY A 173 6.13 8.04 6.81
C GLY A 173 6.27 9.56 6.66
N ASN A 174 7.16 9.96 5.76
CA ASN A 174 7.55 11.35 5.50
C ASN A 174 7.68 11.67 4.00
N GLY A 175 7.00 10.88 3.16
CA GLY A 175 6.98 11.06 1.71
C GLY A 175 5.85 11.93 1.20
N THR A 176 5.46 11.68 -0.05
CA THR A 176 4.36 12.41 -0.73
C THR A 176 3.27 11.45 -1.17
N VAL A 177 2.03 11.80 -0.88
CA VAL A 177 0.82 11.23 -1.49
C VAL A 177 0.23 12.28 -2.42
N SER A 178 -0.03 11.94 -3.67
CA SER A 178 -0.74 12.80 -4.61
C SER A 178 -2.03 12.11 -5.08
N THR A 179 -3.17 12.75 -4.86
CA THR A 179 -4.48 12.23 -5.28
C THR A 179 -5.25 13.23 -6.12
N THR A 180 -5.99 12.74 -7.11
CA THR A 180 -6.84 13.59 -7.98
C THR A 180 -8.22 13.82 -7.38
N ASN A 181 -8.79 12.80 -6.73
CA ASN A 181 -10.13 12.81 -6.14
C ASN A 181 -10.08 12.79 -4.60
N GLY A 182 -8.90 13.00 -4.02
CA GLY A 182 -8.69 13.10 -2.57
C GLY A 182 -8.25 11.82 -1.87
N THR A 183 -7.90 12.02 -0.60
CA THR A 183 -7.45 11.03 0.37
C THR A 183 -8.46 10.97 1.51
N THR A 184 -9.01 9.80 1.78
CA THR A 184 -9.93 9.56 2.91
C THR A 184 -9.24 8.70 3.96
N VAL A 185 -9.31 9.10 5.22
CA VAL A 185 -8.76 8.36 6.35
C VAL A 185 -9.87 8.08 7.37
N ASP A 186 -10.30 6.83 7.44
CA ASP A 186 -11.08 6.24 8.55
C ASP A 186 -10.18 5.57 9.60
N GLY A 187 -8.96 5.19 9.21
CA GLY A 187 -7.99 4.52 10.07
C GLY A 187 -6.95 5.45 10.68
N THR A 188 -5.71 5.00 10.66
CA THR A 188 -4.60 5.71 11.28
C THR A 188 -3.80 6.50 10.25
N LEU A 189 -3.68 7.81 10.47
CA LEU A 189 -2.66 8.65 9.84
C LEU A 189 -1.59 8.96 10.89
N SER A 190 -0.41 8.35 10.78
CA SER A 190 0.66 8.46 11.77
C SER A 190 1.98 8.80 11.08
N PRO A 191 2.14 10.02 10.55
CA PRO A 191 3.36 10.40 9.85
C PRO A 191 4.53 10.46 10.83
N ASN A 192 5.70 9.98 10.41
CA ASN A 192 6.87 9.92 11.29
C ASN A 192 7.72 11.19 11.24
N TRP A 193 7.41 12.15 10.33
CA TRP A 193 7.78 13.56 10.23
C TRP A 193 6.72 14.28 9.36
N THR A 194 7.11 15.13 8.41
CA THR A 194 6.18 15.75 7.45
C THR A 194 5.81 14.76 6.36
N LEU A 195 4.54 14.35 6.31
CA LEU A 195 3.94 13.67 5.16
C LEU A 195 3.17 14.70 4.33
N THR A 196 3.50 14.81 3.04
CA THR A 196 2.82 15.74 2.13
C THR A 196 1.64 15.04 1.46
N ILE A 197 0.45 15.64 1.53
CA ILE A 197 -0.73 15.18 0.80
C ILE A 197 -1.11 16.28 -0.19
N SER A 198 -0.99 15.98 -1.48
CA SER A 198 -1.39 16.86 -2.58
C SER A 198 -2.74 16.39 -3.12
N GLY A 199 -3.80 17.11 -2.78
CA GLY A 199 -5.19 16.73 -3.01
C GLY A 199 -6.03 16.95 -1.74
N ASP A 200 -7.34 16.74 -1.82
CA ASP A 200 -8.21 16.87 -0.66
C ASP A 200 -7.87 15.80 0.40
N LEU A 201 -7.89 16.19 1.68
CA LEU A 201 -7.75 15.27 2.81
C LEU A 201 -9.04 15.28 3.63
N THR A 202 -9.66 14.11 3.75
CA THR A 202 -10.87 13.90 4.54
C THR A 202 -10.60 12.90 5.65
N PHE A 203 -10.92 13.27 6.88
CA PHE A 203 -11.01 12.32 8.00
C PHE A 203 -12.47 11.90 8.13
N ALA A 204 -12.78 10.66 7.78
CA ALA A 204 -14.13 10.12 7.81
C ALA A 204 -14.32 9.23 9.04
N ASN A 205 -15.50 9.28 9.66
CA ASN A 205 -15.90 8.41 10.78
C ASN A 205 -14.98 8.41 12.03
N ILE A 206 -13.95 9.25 12.06
CA ILE A 206 -13.07 9.47 13.20
C ILE A 206 -13.16 10.92 13.67
N ALA A 207 -13.16 11.11 14.99
CA ALA A 207 -12.91 12.42 15.55
C ALA A 207 -11.45 12.78 15.29
N ALA A 208 -11.19 13.59 14.26
CA ALA A 208 -9.86 14.13 14.02
C ALA A 208 -9.47 15.05 15.19
N THR A 209 -8.59 14.57 16.07
CA THR A 209 -7.96 15.36 17.12
C THR A 209 -6.70 16.01 16.56
N MET A 210 -6.80 17.30 16.22
CA MET A 210 -5.62 18.10 15.91
C MET A 210 -5.04 18.61 17.23
N GLN A 211 -3.91 18.03 17.65
CA GLN A 211 -3.17 18.52 18.82
C GLN A 211 -2.18 19.60 18.36
N CYS A 212 -2.44 20.85 18.72
CA CYS A 212 -1.50 21.94 18.55
C CYS A 212 -0.70 22.13 19.84
N SER A 213 0.62 21.95 19.78
CA SER A 213 1.51 22.31 20.88
C SER A 213 1.93 23.77 20.71
N VAL A 214 1.26 24.66 21.44
CA VAL A 214 1.69 26.07 21.51
C VAL A 214 2.61 26.22 22.71
N THR A 215 3.87 26.57 22.45
CA THR A 215 4.80 27.01 23.50
C THR A 215 4.80 28.54 23.51
N PRO A 216 4.09 29.20 24.45
CA PRO A 216 4.14 30.65 24.54
C PRO A 216 5.56 31.12 24.85
N ALA A 217 6.01 32.17 24.16
CA ALA A 217 7.32 32.75 24.35
C ALA A 217 7.48 33.45 25.72
N ASN A 218 6.38 33.82 26.37
CA ASN A 218 6.32 34.45 27.70
C ASN A 218 5.06 33.98 28.45
N LEU A 219 5.03 34.08 29.79
CA LEU A 219 3.87 33.71 30.65
C LEU A 219 2.57 34.54 30.42
N GLY A 220 2.51 35.33 29.34
CA GLY A 220 1.30 36.05 28.91
C GLY A 220 0.42 35.17 28.01
N SER A 221 -0.89 35.42 28.05
CA SER A 221 -1.96 34.69 27.35
C SER A 221 -1.54 34.02 26.03
N VAL A 222 -1.82 32.72 25.92
CA VAL A 222 -1.78 32.01 24.63
C VAL A 222 -3.09 32.29 23.90
N ASP A 223 -3.06 33.20 22.93
CA ASP A 223 -4.13 33.31 21.95
C ASP A 223 -3.90 32.24 20.88
N ALA A 224 -4.55 31.08 21.04
CA ALA A 224 -4.56 30.04 20.02
C ALA A 224 -5.74 30.25 19.08
N GLU A 225 -5.49 30.83 17.91
CA GLU A 225 -6.48 30.91 16.82
C GLU A 225 -6.29 29.71 15.88
N VAL A 226 -7.28 28.83 15.85
CA VAL A 226 -7.39 27.79 14.82
C VAL A 226 -8.24 28.36 13.69
N SER A 227 -7.62 28.83 12.62
CA SER A 227 -8.32 29.24 11.41
C SER A 227 -8.51 28.05 10.47
N GLY A 228 -9.77 27.66 10.25
CA GLY A 228 -10.16 26.58 9.35
C GLY A 228 -11.65 26.28 9.43
N GLN A 229 -12.31 26.04 8.30
CA GLN A 229 -13.72 25.64 8.29
C GLN A 229 -13.86 24.15 8.61
N ARG A 230 -14.32 23.85 9.82
CA ARG A 230 -14.85 22.52 10.16
C ARG A 230 -16.34 22.47 9.81
N ARG A 231 -16.73 21.70 8.80
CA ARG A 231 -18.14 21.34 8.59
C ARG A 231 -18.44 20.07 9.37
N SER A 232 -18.78 20.20 10.66
CA SER A 232 -19.27 19.07 11.46
C SER A 232 -20.80 18.96 11.33
N THR A 233 -21.29 17.95 10.62
CA THR A 233 -22.70 17.54 10.71
C THR A 233 -22.87 16.65 11.94
N GLY A 234 -22.98 17.27 13.11
CA GLY A 234 -23.27 16.58 14.37
C GLY A 234 -23.88 17.57 15.34
N ALA A 235 -25.17 17.41 15.62
CA ALA A 235 -25.88 18.25 16.58
C ALA A 235 -25.32 18.03 17.99
N CYS A 236 -24.91 19.09 18.67
CA CYS A 236 -24.72 19.07 20.12
C CYS A 236 -26.07 18.79 20.79
N ARG A 237 -26.11 17.76 21.64
CA ARG A 237 -27.03 17.71 22.80
C ARG A 237 -26.22 18.03 24.04
#